data_AF-A0A6B3HGT2-F1
#
_entry.id   AF-A0A6B3HGT2-F1
#
_cell.length_a   1.000
_cell.length_b   1.000
_cell.length_c   1.000
_cell.angle_alpha   90.00
_cell.angle_beta   90.00
_cell.angle_gamma   90.00
#
_symmetry.space_group_name_H-M   'P 1'
#
loop_
_entity.id
_entity.type
_entity.pdbx_description
1 polymer ?
#
loop_
_entity_poly.entity_id
_entity_poly.type
_entity_poly.pdbx_seq_one_letter_code
_entity_poly.pdbx_strand_id
1 'polypeptide(L)'
;GDPFAAGPLAVIALCNGVALGPEERAAAAGWAAERPYALDAERIGRLVEALASPGIDDRTGSEFDAVGRLFGALDGRCPASVTAPLAAMLVTEAVRGGNGSLELPRRDAFVGPDGEAIAGVLGP
;
A
#
# COMPACT_ATOMS: atom_id res chain seq x y z
N GLY A 1 17.55 -21.19 2.39
CA GLY A 1 16.46 -20.70 3.25
C GLY A 1 15.64 -21.89 3.69
N ASP A 2 15.07 -21.82 4.88
CA ASP A 2 14.20 -22.89 5.41
C ASP A 2 12.95 -23.01 4.49
N PRO A 3 12.59 -24.21 3.99
CA PRO A 3 11.45 -24.40 3.07
C PRO A 3 10.11 -23.86 3.58
N PHE A 4 9.98 -23.58 4.89
CA PHE A 4 8.77 -23.07 5.53
C PHE A 4 8.92 -21.64 6.07
N ALA A 5 9.86 -20.86 5.54
CA ALA A 5 9.96 -19.45 5.91
C ALA A 5 8.64 -18.72 5.60
N ALA A 6 8.17 -17.87 6.53
CA ALA A 6 6.89 -17.17 6.43
C ALA A 6 6.77 -16.32 5.15
N GLY A 7 7.85 -15.63 4.75
CA GLY A 7 7.87 -14.75 3.57
C GLY A 7 7.48 -15.41 2.24
N PRO A 8 8.19 -16.44 1.74
CA PRO A 8 7.85 -17.08 0.48
C PRO A 8 6.47 -17.76 0.51
N LEU A 9 6.06 -18.35 1.64
CA LEU A 9 4.71 -18.92 1.79
C LEU A 9 3.63 -17.84 1.73
N ALA A 10 3.83 -16.72 2.40
CA ALA A 10 2.92 -15.59 2.37
C ALA A 10 2.81 -14.97 0.97
N VAL A 11 3.90 -14.88 0.21
CA VAL A 11 3.86 -14.46 -1.20
C VAL A 11 2.99 -15.40 -2.03
N ILE A 12 3.16 -16.72 -1.89
CA ILE A 12 2.35 -17.70 -2.63
C ILE A 12 0.88 -17.55 -2.26
N ALA A 13 0.55 -17.43 -0.97
CA ALA A 13 -0.81 -17.26 -0.48
C ALA A 13 -1.46 -15.98 -1.04
N LEU A 14 -0.79 -14.83 -0.95
CA LEU A 14 -1.29 -13.55 -1.46
C LEU A 14 -1.49 -13.57 -2.98
N CYS A 15 -0.53 -14.13 -3.74
CA CYS A 15 -0.66 -14.29 -5.19
C CYS A 15 -1.83 -15.18 -5.62
N ASN A 16 -2.35 -16.02 -4.70
CA ASN A 16 -3.53 -16.87 -4.92
C ASN A 16 -4.79 -16.31 -4.23
N GLY A 17 -4.77 -15.06 -3.76
CA GLY A 17 -5.95 -14.40 -3.18
C GLY A 17 -6.30 -14.84 -1.76
N VAL A 18 -5.39 -15.52 -1.05
CA VAL A 18 -5.58 -15.87 0.35
C VAL A 18 -5.32 -14.62 1.20
N ALA A 19 -6.32 -14.23 1.99
CA ALA A 19 -6.19 -13.14 2.94
C ALA A 19 -5.27 -13.56 4.09
N LEU A 20 -4.32 -12.70 4.44
CA LEU A 20 -3.35 -12.91 5.51
C LEU A 20 -3.34 -11.75 6.49
N GLY A 21 -2.84 -12.00 7.70
CA GLY A 21 -2.64 -10.98 8.72
C GLY A 21 -1.48 -10.03 8.41
N PRO A 22 -1.33 -8.96 9.21
CA PRO A 22 -0.32 -7.92 8.97
C PRO A 22 1.11 -8.44 9.04
N GLU A 23 1.39 -9.41 9.92
CA GLU A 23 2.74 -10.00 10.05
C GLU A 23 3.15 -10.77 8.80
N GLU A 24 2.26 -11.59 8.24
CA GLU A 24 2.53 -12.34 7.02
C GLU A 24 2.62 -11.42 5.79
N ARG A 25 1.79 -10.37 5.71
CA ARG A 25 1.91 -9.36 4.64
C ARG A 25 3.25 -8.63 4.70
N ALA A 26 3.68 -8.23 5.89
CA ALA A 26 5.00 -7.63 6.10
C ALA A 26 6.14 -8.61 5.74
N ALA A 27 6.01 -9.89 6.11
CA ALA A 27 6.98 -10.93 5.77
C ALA A 27 7.06 -11.16 4.24
N ALA A 28 5.92 -11.18 3.55
CA ALA A 28 5.86 -11.30 2.09
C ALA A 28 6.56 -10.13 1.40
N ALA A 29 6.22 -8.89 1.80
CA ALA A 29 6.82 -7.68 1.25
C ALA A 29 8.33 -7.62 1.51
N GLY A 30 8.76 -7.92 2.74
CA GLY A 30 10.17 -7.95 3.12
C GLY A 30 10.97 -8.99 2.35
N TRP A 31 10.43 -10.21 2.21
CA TRP A 31 11.09 -11.27 1.44
C TRP A 31 11.25 -10.91 -0.04
N ALA A 32 10.21 -10.34 -0.65
CA ALA A 32 10.24 -9.92 -2.05
C ALA A 32 11.21 -8.73 -2.27
N ALA A 33 11.27 -7.80 -1.33
CA ALA A 33 12.20 -6.66 -1.38
C ALA A 33 13.67 -7.10 -1.37
N GLU A 34 14.01 -8.12 -0.56
CA GLU A 34 15.36 -8.69 -0.51
C GLU A 34 15.70 -9.53 -1.74
N ARG A 35 14.69 -10.03 -2.46
CA ARG A 35 14.84 -10.97 -3.58
C ARG A 35 14.02 -10.51 -4.80
N PRO A 36 14.36 -9.35 -5.38
CA PRO A 36 13.59 -8.75 -6.47
C PRO A 36 13.56 -9.60 -7.74
N TYR A 37 14.45 -10.58 -7.87
CA TYR A 37 14.52 -11.51 -9.01
C TYR A 37 13.82 -12.85 -8.75
N ALA A 38 13.28 -13.09 -7.55
CA ALA A 38 12.64 -14.36 -7.21
C ALA A 38 11.21 -14.49 -7.75
N LEU A 39 10.63 -13.39 -8.24
CA LEU A 39 9.29 -13.33 -8.81
C LEU A 39 9.36 -12.79 -10.24
N ASP A 40 8.56 -13.38 -11.12
CA ASP A 40 8.30 -12.81 -12.44
C ASP A 40 7.36 -11.59 -12.33
N ALA A 41 7.25 -10.81 -13.42
CA ALA A 41 6.46 -9.59 -13.45
C ALA A 41 4.97 -9.83 -13.13
N GLU A 42 4.43 -11.00 -13.51
CA GLU A 42 3.04 -11.35 -13.26
C GLU A 42 2.79 -11.57 -11.76
N ARG A 43 3.68 -12.32 -11.09
CA ARG A 43 3.63 -12.53 -9.64
C ARG A 43 3.87 -11.23 -8.87
N ILE A 44 4.75 -10.35 -9.36
CA ILE A 44 4.94 -9.02 -8.75
C ILE A 44 3.64 -8.23 -8.82
N GLY A 45 2.96 -8.21 -9.97
CA GLY A 45 1.66 -7.55 -10.12
C GLY A 45 0.63 -8.07 -9.11
N ARG A 46 0.43 -9.39 -9.03
CA ARG A 46 -0.52 -9.98 -8.07
C ARG A 46 -0.17 -9.68 -6.61
N LEU A 47 1.13 -9.73 -6.27
CA LEU A 47 1.58 -9.40 -4.93
C LEU A 47 1.31 -7.93 -4.59
N VAL A 48 1.58 -7.01 -5.52
CA VAL A 48 1.30 -5.58 -5.35
C VAL A 48 -0.20 -5.35 -5.14
N GLU A 49 -1.05 -5.93 -5.98
CA GLU A 49 -2.50 -5.81 -5.84
C GLU A 49 -3.00 -6.33 -4.49
N ALA A 50 -2.51 -7.50 -4.07
CA ALA A 50 -2.88 -8.08 -2.78
C ALA A 50 -2.43 -7.21 -1.61
N LEU A 51 -1.18 -6.71 -1.65
CA LEU A 51 -0.63 -5.85 -0.61
C LEU A 51 -1.28 -4.47 -0.59
N ALA A 52 -1.68 -3.91 -1.73
CA ALA A 52 -2.28 -2.58 -1.84
C ALA A 52 -3.82 -2.58 -1.78
N SER A 53 -4.44 -3.72 -1.50
CA SER A 53 -5.90 -3.85 -1.49
C SER A 53 -6.55 -2.83 -0.52
N PRO A 54 -7.59 -2.09 -0.96
CA PRO A 54 -8.21 -1.03 -0.19
C PRO A 54 -9.11 -1.52 0.96
N GLY A 55 -9.36 -2.83 1.07
CA GLY A 55 -10.19 -3.44 2.13
C GLY A 55 -9.41 -3.94 3.35
N ILE A 56 -8.14 -3.55 3.49
CA ILE A 56 -7.29 -3.97 4.60
C ILE A 56 -7.25 -2.84 5.64
N ASP A 57 -8.01 -3.01 6.73
CA ASP A 57 -8.17 -2.01 7.79
C ASP A 57 -7.17 -2.19 8.96
N ASP A 58 -6.52 -3.35 9.06
CA ASP A 58 -5.64 -3.74 10.17
C ASP A 58 -4.15 -3.48 9.90
N ARG A 59 -3.83 -2.54 9.01
CA ARG A 59 -2.45 -2.25 8.61
C ARG A 59 -1.61 -1.72 9.76
N THR A 60 -0.34 -2.11 9.75
CA THR A 60 0.63 -1.77 10.81
C THR A 60 1.81 -0.99 10.25
N GLY A 61 2.52 -0.24 11.11
CA GLY A 61 3.74 0.48 10.70
C GLY A 61 4.81 -0.42 10.09
N SER A 62 5.01 -1.63 10.65
CA SER A 62 5.98 -2.60 10.13
C SER A 62 5.60 -3.12 8.73
N GLU A 63 4.30 -3.22 8.42
CA GLU A 63 3.81 -3.54 7.08
C GLU A 63 4.14 -2.41 6.10
N PHE A 64 3.88 -1.15 6.47
CA PHE A 64 4.23 0.00 5.63
C PHE A 64 5.74 0.11 5.39
N ASP A 65 6.58 -0.13 6.40
CA ASP A 65 8.04 -0.14 6.25
C ASP A 65 8.51 -1.24 5.30
N ALA A 66 7.94 -2.44 5.40
CA ALA A 66 8.26 -3.55 4.50
C ALA A 66 7.82 -3.26 3.07
N VAL A 67 6.64 -2.68 2.88
CA VAL A 67 6.14 -2.28 1.56
C VAL A 67 6.94 -1.12 0.97
N GLY A 68 7.38 -0.15 1.78
CA GLY A 68 8.28 0.92 1.33
C GLY A 68 9.60 0.38 0.78
N ARG A 69 10.18 -0.62 1.46
CA ARG A 69 11.37 -1.33 0.96
C ARG A 69 11.10 -2.09 -0.35
N LEU A 70 9.95 -2.77 -0.45
CA LEU A 70 9.56 -3.44 -1.69
C LEU A 70 9.39 -2.44 -2.84
N PHE A 71 8.69 -1.33 -2.62
CA PHE A 71 8.48 -0.29 -3.63
C PHE A 71 9.82 0.25 -4.15
N GLY A 72 10.75 0.59 -3.25
CA GLY A 72 12.10 1.01 -3.64
C GLY A 72 12.90 -0.07 -4.38
N ALA A 73 12.73 -1.35 -4.00
CA ALA A 73 13.37 -2.46 -4.70
C ALA A 73 12.81 -2.71 -6.11
N LEU A 74 11.58 -2.28 -6.40
CA LEU A 74 10.96 -2.40 -7.72
C LEU A 74 11.24 -1.20 -8.63
N ASP A 75 11.80 -0.12 -8.09
CA ASP A 75 12.16 1.06 -8.87
C ASP A 75 13.15 0.72 -10.00
N GLY A 76 12.87 1.25 -11.20
CA GLY A 76 13.60 0.92 -12.43
C GLY A 76 13.48 -0.54 -12.92
N ARG A 77 12.76 -1.42 -12.20
CA ARG A 77 12.59 -2.84 -12.55
C ARG A 77 11.18 -3.19 -13.02
N CYS A 78 10.19 -2.44 -12.59
CA CYS A 78 8.79 -2.63 -12.99
C CYS A 78 8.23 -1.34 -13.61
N PRO A 79 7.30 -1.46 -14.57
CA PRO A 79 6.55 -0.31 -15.05
C PRO A 79 5.83 0.39 -13.89
N ALA A 80 5.73 1.72 -13.95
CA ALA A 80 5.03 2.50 -12.93
C ALA A 80 3.57 2.05 -12.72
N SER A 81 2.92 1.54 -13.76
CA SER A 81 1.56 0.98 -13.67
C SER A 81 1.46 -0.22 -12.73
N VAL A 82 2.53 -1.00 -12.56
CA VAL A 82 2.57 -2.14 -11.64
C VAL A 82 2.78 -1.67 -10.21
N THR A 83 3.59 -0.65 -9.97
CA THR A 83 3.95 -0.20 -8.61
C THR A 83 3.07 0.94 -8.09
N ALA A 84 2.25 1.57 -8.94
CA ALA A 84 1.34 2.66 -8.58
C ALA A 84 0.43 2.36 -7.38
N PRO A 85 -0.14 1.15 -7.21
CA PRO A 85 -0.94 0.84 -6.03
C PRO A 85 -0.16 0.94 -4.71
N LEU A 86 1.12 0.49 -4.68
CA LEU A 86 1.97 0.64 -3.50
C LEU A 86 2.28 2.12 -3.23
N ALA A 87 2.57 2.89 -4.29
CA ALA A 87 2.83 4.32 -4.15
C ALA A 87 1.61 5.06 -3.57
N ALA A 88 0.42 4.80 -4.11
CA ALA A 88 -0.83 5.40 -3.63
C ALA A 88 -1.10 5.04 -2.17
N MET A 89 -0.88 3.77 -1.79
CA MET A 89 -1.03 3.30 -0.42
C MET A 89 -0.05 4.00 0.53
N LEU A 90 1.24 4.08 0.18
CA LEU A 90 2.28 4.71 1.01
C LEU A 90 2.04 6.22 1.16
N VAL A 91 1.64 6.92 0.09
CA VAL A 91 1.28 8.34 0.14
C VAL A 91 0.04 8.56 1.00
N THR A 92 -0.98 7.71 0.85
CA THR A 92 -2.19 7.79 1.68
C THR A 92 -1.86 7.66 3.16
N GLU A 93 -1.00 6.71 3.51
CA GLU A 93 -0.57 6.55 4.90
C GLU A 93 0.32 7.70 5.36
N ALA A 94 1.23 8.20 4.53
CA ALA A 94 2.03 9.37 4.86
C ALA A 94 1.17 10.62 5.11
N VAL A 95 0.03 10.77 4.43
CA VAL A 95 -0.95 11.84 4.69
C VAL A 95 -1.76 11.57 5.94
N ARG A 96 -2.13 10.31 6.22
CA ARG A 96 -2.89 9.91 7.40
C ARG A 96 -2.06 10.00 8.70
N GLY A 97 -0.83 9.52 8.66
CA GLY A 97 0.14 9.51 9.77
C GLY A 97 1.03 10.75 9.83
N GLY A 98 1.10 11.54 8.75
CA GLY A 98 1.83 12.80 8.68
C GLY A 98 1.14 13.88 9.50
N ASN A 99 1.57 14.00 10.75
CA ASN A 99 1.08 14.92 11.76
C ASN A 99 -0.41 14.75 12.08
N GLY A 100 -0.72 14.17 13.24
CA GLY A 100 -2.01 14.26 13.93
C GLY A 100 -2.40 15.69 14.35
N SER A 101 -2.23 16.66 13.45
CA SER A 101 -2.54 18.08 13.59
C SER A 101 -3.14 18.66 12.30
N LEU A 102 -3.56 17.84 11.32
CA LEU A 102 -4.53 18.33 10.35
C LEU A 102 -5.89 18.27 11.05
N GLU A 103 -6.33 19.38 11.67
CA GLU A 103 -7.75 19.54 11.96
C GLU A 103 -8.48 19.42 10.62
N LEU A 104 -9.15 18.29 10.42
CA LEU A 104 -10.07 18.16 9.31
C LEU A 104 -11.10 19.28 9.44
N PRO A 105 -11.39 20.04 8.37
CA PRO A 105 -12.45 21.02 8.41
C PRO A 105 -13.72 20.34 8.91
N ARG A 106 -14.32 20.91 9.96
CA ARG A 106 -15.62 20.43 10.44
C ARG A 106 -16.63 20.55 9.29
N ARG A 107 -17.66 19.70 9.28
CA ARG A 107 -18.67 19.66 8.20
C ARG A 107 -19.35 21.01 7.93
N ASP A 108 -19.39 21.88 8.92
CA ASP A 108 -19.92 23.24 8.85
C ASP A 108 -18.98 24.23 8.11
N ALA A 109 -17.69 23.91 7.96
CA ALA A 109 -16.74 24.71 7.17
C ALA A 109 -17.08 24.76 5.67
N PHE A 110 -17.94 23.85 5.21
CA PHE A 110 -18.46 23.81 3.84
C PHE A 110 -19.91 24.29 3.75
N VAL A 111 -20.45 24.91 4.81
CA VAL A 111 -21.80 25.47 4.83
C VAL A 111 -21.71 26.99 4.65
N GLY A 112 -22.58 27.54 3.81
CA GLY A 112 -22.63 28.98 3.52
C GLY A 112 -21.84 29.36 2.25
N PRO A 113 -21.72 30.67 1.97
CA PRO A 113 -21.25 31.17 0.67
C PRO A 113 -19.83 30.74 0.32
N ASP A 114 -18.94 30.57 1.31
CA ASP A 114 -17.58 30.09 1.10
C ASP A 114 -17.55 28.59 0.73
N GLY A 115 -18.43 27.78 1.33
CA GLY A 115 -18.59 26.37 0.99
C GLY A 115 -19.20 26.16 -0.39
N GLU A 116 -20.15 27.00 -0.80
CA GLU A 116 -20.72 27.01 -2.14
C GLU A 116 -19.69 27.39 -3.21
N ALA A 117 -18.81 28.37 -2.91
CA ALA A 117 -17.71 28.75 -3.79
C ALA A 117 -16.71 27.61 -3.99
N ILE A 118 -16.35 26.90 -2.92
CA ILE A 118 -15.44 25.74 -2.98
C ILE A 118 -16.09 24.58 -3.74
N ALA A 119 -17.38 24.30 -3.52
CA ALA A 119 -18.13 23.29 -4.27
C ALA A 119 -18.20 23.62 -5.76
N GLY A 120 -18.29 24.89 -6.14
CA GLY A 120 -18.26 25.35 -7.53
C GLY A 120 -16.91 25.15 -8.22
N VAL A 121 -15.80 25.14 -7.47
CA VAL A 121 -14.44 24.90 -8.00
C VAL A 121 -14.10 23.41 -8.07
N LEU A 122 -14.65 22.60 -7.15
CA LEU A 122 -14.35 21.17 -7.02
C LEU A 122 -15.41 20.24 -7.64
N GLY A 123 -16.52 20.80 -8.14
CA GLY A 123 -17.50 20.06 -8.93
C GLY A 123 -16.91 19.60 -10.28
N PRO A 124 -17.43 18.51 -10.87
CA PRO A 124 -16.95 17.96 -12.14
C PRO A 124 -17.13 18.89 -13.33
#